data_AF-A0A7Y6AJR6-F1
#
_entry.id   AF-A0A7Y6AJR6-F1
#
_cell.length_a   1.000
_cell.length_b   1.000
_cell.length_c   1.000
_cell.angle_alpha   90.00
_cell.angle_beta   90.00
_cell.angle_gamma   90.00
#
_symmetry.space_group_name_H-M   'P 1'
#
loop_
_entity.id
_entity.type
_entity.pdbx_description
1 polymer ?
#
loop_
_entity_poly.entity_id
_entity_poly.type
_entity_poly.pdbx_seq_one_letter_code
_entity_poly.pdbx_strand_id
1 'polypeptide(L)'
;GVSHHSLTAYGRVALAAADVVVPDVDEPLASMLAGDVAPLRARHRVVPVPTDGLDAALRATPVKLSTMGRGLDEDHAHFLASAAAGRHAASLLPDRPAPDNA
;
A
#
# COMPACT_ATOMS: atom_id res chain seq x y z
N GLY A 1 0.39 3.81 12.51
CA GLY A 1 -0.65 2.75 12.47
C GLY A 1 -1.65 3.06 11.37
N VAL A 2 -2.66 2.20 11.23
CA VAL A 2 -3.72 2.31 10.22
C VAL A 2 -4.82 3.26 10.69
N SER A 3 -5.35 4.08 9.78
CA SER A 3 -6.40 5.04 10.15
C SER A 3 -7.70 4.33 10.57
N HIS A 4 -8.43 4.93 11.51
CA HIS A 4 -9.74 4.42 11.95
C HIS A 4 -10.76 4.30 10.81
N HIS A 5 -10.73 5.23 9.85
CA HIS A 5 -11.61 5.18 8.68
C HIS A 5 -11.30 3.99 7.79
N SER A 6 -10.02 3.68 7.55
CA SER A 6 -9.61 2.49 6.80
C SER A 6 -10.05 1.21 7.51
N LEU A 7 -9.83 1.10 8.83
CA LEU A 7 -10.27 -0.07 9.61
C LEU A 7 -11.79 -0.26 9.58
N THR A 8 -12.55 0.83 9.63
CA THR A 8 -14.01 0.78 9.49
C THR A 8 -14.41 0.35 8.09
N ALA A 9 -13.81 0.93 7.05
CA ALA A 9 -14.11 0.63 5.66
C ALA A 9 -13.88 -0.85 5.35
N TYR A 10 -12.71 -1.40 5.70
CA TYR A 10 -12.43 -2.82 5.48
C TYR A 10 -13.19 -3.72 6.46
N GLY A 11 -13.09 -3.47 7.76
CA GLY A 11 -13.65 -4.39 8.77
C GLY A 11 -15.17 -4.51 8.74
N ARG A 12 -15.90 -3.45 8.34
CA ARG A 12 -17.36 -3.42 8.42
C ARG A 12 -18.04 -3.20 7.07
N VAL A 13 -17.56 -2.25 6.27
CA VAL A 13 -18.30 -1.75 5.10
C VAL A 13 -18.03 -2.52 3.82
N ALA A 14 -16.80 -3.02 3.62
CA ALA A 14 -16.42 -3.72 2.41
C ALA A 14 -17.38 -4.89 2.10
N LEU A 15 -17.95 -4.85 0.89
CA LEU A 15 -18.93 -5.85 0.43
C LEU A 15 -18.27 -7.14 -0.07
N ALA A 16 -16.97 -7.10 -0.34
CA ALA A 16 -16.17 -8.22 -0.82
C ALA A 16 -14.82 -8.27 -0.10
N ALA A 17 -14.17 -9.43 -0.15
CA ALA A 17 -12.80 -9.58 0.27
C ALA A 17 -11.88 -8.67 -0.56
N ALA A 18 -10.81 -8.19 0.08
CA ALA A 18 -9.85 -7.27 -0.52
C ALA A 18 -8.43 -7.69 -0.10
N ASP A 19 -7.45 -7.30 -0.91
CA ASP A 19 -6.05 -7.38 -0.55
C ASP A 19 -5.68 -6.10 0.23
N VAL A 20 -5.38 -6.26 1.52
CA VAL A 20 -4.90 -5.21 2.41
C VAL A 20 -3.39 -5.29 2.41
N VAL A 21 -2.78 -4.48 1.56
CA VAL A 21 -1.32 -4.42 1.44
C VAL A 21 -0.72 -3.73 2.65
N VAL A 22 0.32 -4.35 3.21
CA VAL A 22 1.10 -3.82 4.33
C VAL A 22 2.55 -3.71 3.85
N PRO A 23 3.14 -2.51 3.83
CA PRO A 23 4.54 -2.36 3.45
C PRO A 23 5.42 -3.07 4.48
N ASP A 24 6.43 -3.77 4.00
CA ASP A 24 7.49 -4.35 4.82
C ASP A 24 8.39 -3.21 5.33
N VAL A 25 8.32 -2.94 6.62
CA VAL A 25 8.94 -1.79 7.29
C VAL A 25 9.59 -2.26 8.59
N ASP A 26 10.50 -1.46 9.12
CA ASP A 26 11.17 -1.79 10.37
C ASP A 26 10.27 -1.59 11.61
N GLU A 27 10.71 -2.16 12.72
CA GLU A 27 10.13 -1.91 14.04
C GLU A 27 10.38 -0.47 14.51
N PRO A 28 9.47 0.11 15.31
CA PRO A 28 8.26 -0.48 15.92
C PRO A 28 7.01 -0.44 15.01
N LEU A 29 7.14 0.11 13.79
CA LEU A 29 6.00 0.34 12.91
C LEU A 29 5.41 -0.98 12.40
N ALA A 30 6.25 -1.98 12.12
CA ALA A 30 5.82 -3.31 11.73
C ALA A 30 4.86 -3.93 12.76
N SER A 31 5.25 -3.96 14.03
CA SER A 31 4.41 -4.51 15.10
C SER A 31 3.09 -3.74 15.26
N MET A 32 3.12 -2.41 15.15
CA MET A 32 1.89 -1.60 15.18
C MET A 32 0.95 -1.95 14.02
N LEU A 33 1.47 -2.02 12.79
CA LEU A 33 0.67 -2.37 11.61
C LEU A 33 0.11 -3.78 11.71
N ALA A 34 0.91 -4.74 12.19
CA ALA A 34 0.49 -6.13 12.38
C ALA A 34 -0.70 -6.25 13.35
N GLY A 35 -0.67 -5.48 14.44
CA GLY A 35 -1.79 -5.39 15.38
C GLY A 35 -3.04 -4.74 14.77
N ASP A 36 -2.87 -3.61 14.08
CA ASP A 36 -3.98 -2.87 13.48
C ASP A 36 -4.74 -3.70 12.42
N VAL A 37 -4.01 -4.47 11.59
CA VAL A 37 -4.61 -5.25 10.49
C VAL A 37 -4.99 -6.68 10.87
N ALA A 38 -4.59 -7.17 12.06
CA ALA A 38 -4.91 -8.53 12.51
C ALA A 38 -6.41 -8.86 12.42
N PRO A 39 -7.34 -8.01 12.89
CA PRO A 39 -8.77 -8.27 12.77
C PRO A 39 -9.27 -8.37 11.32
N LEU A 40 -8.61 -7.71 10.38
CA LEU A 40 -9.03 -7.70 8.98
C LEU A 40 -8.84 -9.06 8.30
N ARG A 41 -7.94 -9.93 8.82
CA ARG A 41 -7.70 -11.28 8.29
C ARG A 41 -8.93 -12.18 8.29
N ALA A 42 -9.94 -11.88 9.10
CA ALA A 42 -11.20 -12.63 9.11
C ALA A 42 -12.00 -12.51 7.80
N ARG A 43 -11.79 -11.43 7.02
CA ARG A 43 -12.55 -11.13 5.80
C ARG A 43 -11.68 -10.75 4.60
N HIS A 44 -10.42 -10.39 4.83
CA HIS A 44 -9.50 -9.86 3.83
C HIS A 44 -8.19 -10.63 3.82
N ARG A 45 -7.43 -10.47 2.73
CA ARG A 45 -6.08 -11.00 2.59
C ARG A 45 -5.11 -9.91 3.00
N VAL A 46 -4.39 -10.09 4.10
CA VAL A 46 -3.31 -9.17 4.47
C VAL A 46 -2.05 -9.58 3.71
N VAL A 47 -1.52 -8.69 2.88
CA VAL A 47 -0.41 -8.98 1.96
C VAL A 47 0.81 -8.13 2.34
N PRO A 48 1.85 -8.72 2.95
CA PRO A 48 3.12 -8.05 3.15
C PRO A 48 3.80 -7.80 1.80
N VAL A 49 4.34 -6.60 1.58
CA VAL A 49 5.00 -6.23 0.33
C VAL A 49 6.35 -5.59 0.62
N PRO A 50 7.46 -6.14 0.08
CA PRO A 50 8.79 -5.55 0.23
C PRO A 50 8.82 -4.10 -0.22
N THR A 51 9.60 -3.26 0.47
CA THR A 51 9.68 -1.82 0.19
C THR A 51 10.94 -1.40 -0.56
N ASP A 52 11.84 -2.34 -0.87
CA ASP A 52 13.10 -2.07 -1.56
C ASP A 52 12.89 -1.26 -2.84
N GLY A 53 13.61 -0.15 -2.97
CA GLY A 53 13.55 0.73 -4.14
C GLY A 53 12.27 1.58 -4.27
N LEU A 54 11.28 1.43 -3.39
CA LEU A 54 10.05 2.23 -3.46
C LEU A 54 10.29 3.70 -3.13
N ASP A 55 11.17 4.02 -2.16
CA ASP A 55 11.52 5.41 -1.85
C ASP A 55 12.16 6.11 -3.07
N ALA A 56 13.12 5.45 -3.71
CA ALA A 56 13.76 5.97 -4.91
C ALA A 56 12.76 6.17 -6.05
N ALA A 57 11.85 5.20 -6.27
CA ALA A 57 10.79 5.32 -7.26
C ALA A 57 9.82 6.49 -6.95
N LEU A 58 9.43 6.67 -5.69
CA LEU A 58 8.61 7.79 -5.24
C LEU A 58 9.30 9.13 -5.51
N ARG A 59 10.60 9.26 -5.18
CA ARG A 59 11.39 10.47 -5.44
C ARG A 59 11.57 10.77 -6.92
N ALA A 60 11.59 9.75 -7.77
CA ALA A 60 11.69 9.89 -9.23
C ALA A 60 10.36 10.24 -9.91
N THR A 61 9.26 10.34 -9.17
CA THR A 61 7.93 10.65 -9.72
C THR A 61 7.96 12.01 -10.46
N PRO A 62 7.45 12.11 -11.70
CA PRO A 62 7.50 13.35 -12.48
C PRO A 62 6.53 14.44 -12.00
N VAL A 63 5.70 14.12 -11.00
CA VAL A 63 4.75 15.03 -10.37
C VAL A 63 5.08 15.18 -8.88
N LYS A 64 4.80 16.36 -8.32
CA LYS A 64 4.97 16.60 -6.88
C LYS A 64 3.99 15.74 -6.09
N LEU A 65 4.53 14.87 -5.24
CA LEU A 65 3.76 14.09 -4.27
C LEU A 65 3.27 14.99 -3.13
N SER A 66 1.95 14.99 -2.89
CA SER A 66 1.30 15.72 -1.79
C SER A 66 -0.01 15.06 -1.38
N THR A 67 -0.28 15.01 -0.09
CA THR A 67 -1.51 14.46 0.50
C THR A 67 -1.89 15.28 1.73
N MET A 68 -3.13 15.77 1.82
CA MET A 68 -3.60 16.59 2.95
C MET A 68 -2.66 17.76 3.31
N GLY A 69 -2.01 18.36 2.29
CA GLY A 69 -1.05 19.45 2.47
C GLY A 69 0.37 19.04 2.85
N ARG A 70 0.66 17.75 3.02
CA ARG A 70 1.98 17.20 3.35
C ARG A 70 2.64 16.54 2.14
N GLY A 71 3.92 16.81 1.91
CA GLY A 71 4.75 16.20 0.88
C GLY A 71 5.33 14.83 1.28
N LEU A 72 6.14 14.26 0.39
CA LEU A 72 6.76 12.94 0.58
C LEU A 72 7.53 12.82 1.89
N ASP A 73 8.42 13.76 2.21
CA ASP A 73 9.23 13.68 3.43
C ASP A 73 8.40 13.97 4.70
N GLU A 74 7.29 14.70 4.57
CA GLU A 74 6.40 15.04 5.68
C GLU A 74 5.44 13.88 6.04
N ASP A 75 5.12 12.98 5.11
CA ASP A 75 4.23 11.84 5.32
C ASP A 75 4.74 10.57 4.59
N HIS A 76 6.02 10.25 4.81
CA HIS A 76 6.73 9.20 4.06
C HIS A 76 6.03 7.83 4.12
N ALA A 77 5.59 7.42 5.32
CA ALA A 77 4.92 6.13 5.52
C ALA A 77 3.62 6.01 4.70
N HIS A 78 2.86 7.09 4.52
CA HIS A 78 1.66 7.09 3.69
C HIS A 78 1.98 6.82 2.22
N PHE A 79 3.00 7.51 1.68
CA PHE A 79 3.42 7.31 0.30
C PHE A 79 4.06 5.93 0.09
N LEU A 80 4.84 5.45 1.05
CA LEU A 80 5.45 4.12 1.00
C LEU A 80 4.38 3.01 0.98
N ALA A 81 3.35 3.11 1.83
CA ALA A 81 2.22 2.18 1.83
C ALA A 81 1.47 2.21 0.50
N SER A 82 1.27 3.40 -0.08
CA SER A 82 0.61 3.57 -1.38
C SER A 82 1.44 2.97 -2.52
N ALA A 83 2.76 3.15 -2.49
CA ALA A 83 3.69 2.57 -3.46
C ALA A 83 3.74 1.04 -3.36
N ALA A 84 3.72 0.49 -2.14
CA ALA A 84 3.64 -0.95 -1.90
C ALA A 84 2.32 -1.53 -2.46
N ALA A 85 1.20 -0.83 -2.25
CA ALA A 85 -0.08 -1.22 -2.84
C ALA A 85 -0.02 -1.20 -4.38
N GLY A 86 0.61 -0.19 -4.98
CA GLY A 86 0.84 -0.12 -6.42
C GLY A 86 1.71 -1.26 -6.95
N ARG A 87 2.77 -1.64 -6.23
CA ARG A 87 3.63 -2.79 -6.57
C ARG A 87 2.83 -4.09 -6.59
N HIS A 88 2.00 -4.33 -5.57
CA HIS A 88 1.12 -5.51 -5.52
C HIS A 88 0.10 -5.48 -6.66
N ALA A 89 -0.56 -4.34 -6.88
CA ALA A 89 -1.51 -4.23 -7.98
C ALA A 89 -0.86 -4.52 -9.34
N ALA A 90 0.37 -4.06 -9.56
CA ALA A 90 1.12 -4.33 -10.78
C ALA A 90 1.47 -5.82 -10.95
N SER A 91 1.77 -6.55 -9.87
CA SER A 91 2.07 -7.99 -9.94
C SER A 91 0.83 -8.85 -10.24
N LEU A 92 -0.38 -8.32 -10.04
CA LEU A 92 -1.64 -8.98 -10.40
C LEU A 92 -2.02 -8.79 -11.87
N LEU A 93 -1.38 -7.87 -12.59
CA LEU A 93 -1.65 -7.67 -14.01
C LEU A 93 -1.06 -8.84 -14.81
N PRO A 94 -1.78 -9.34 -15.83
CA PRO A 94 -1.21 -10.31 -16.75
C PRO A 94 -0.05 -9.67 -17.51
N ASP A 95 0.92 -10.49 -17.95
CA ASP A 95 1.95 -10.04 -18.87
C ASP A 95 1.29 -9.38 -20.08
N ARG A 96 1.58 -8.10 -20.27
CA ARG A 96 1.04 -7.36 -21.39
C ARG A 96 1.67 -7.95 -22.66
N PRO A 97 0.89 -8.43 -23.64
CA PRO A 97 1.45 -8.80 -24.93
C PRO A 97 2.17 -7.58 -25.52
N ALA A 98 3.32 -7.80 -26.14
CA ALA A 98 4.06 -6.72 -26.81
C ALA A 98 3.12 -6.00 -27.80
N PRO A 99 3.20 -4.66 -27.91
CA PRO A 99 2.38 -3.94 -28.88
C PRO A 99 2.64 -4.50 -30.27
N ASP A 100 1.57 -4.85 -30.97
CA ASP A 100 1.62 -5.31 -32.35
C ASP A 100 2.09 -4.14 -33.22
N ASN A 101 3.32 -4.23 -33.74
CA ASN A 101 3.83 -3.25 -34.70
C ASN A 101 3.21 -3.56 -36.06
N ALA A 102 2.01 -3.03 -36.30
CA ALA A 102 1.38 -2.95 -37.61
C ALA A 102 1.65 -1.58 -38.26
#